data_AF-A0A3P5YGT1-F1
#
_entry.id   AF-A0A3P5YGT1-F1
#
_cell.length_a   1.000
_cell.length_b   1.000
_cell.length_c   1.000
_cell.angle_alpha   90.00
_cell.angle_beta   90.00
_cell.angle_gamma   90.00
#
_symmetry.space_group_name_H-M   'P 1'
#
loop_
_entity.id
_entity.type
_entity.pdbx_description
1 polymer ?
#
loop_
_entity_poly.entity_id
_entity_poly.type
_entity_poly.pdbx_seq_one_letter_code
_entity_poly.pdbx_strand_id
1 'polypeptide(L)'
;MEDEEGIGLILARATELRLKISDCIDTSSTAVSDYGHCGGSKDGSSPEEAKKDEFLGNQEKDSDAISSDEEEAERLLCIRDALESLESQLAALQNLRQRQQYEKQVALSEIDYSRKMLLEKLKDYKGKEFEVLREASTFAGERVDYENDLLLPPYHRSIRSLM
;
A
#
# COMPACT_ATOMS: atom_id res chain seq x y z
N MET A 1 12.98 15.40 0.80
CA MET A 1 13.26 14.25 1.70
C MET A 1 12.04 13.93 2.57
N GLU A 2 11.25 14.91 3.00
CA GLU A 2 10.03 14.73 3.83
C GLU A 2 8.96 13.79 3.20
N ASP A 3 8.86 13.73 1.87
CA ASP A 3 7.86 12.90 1.19
C ASP A 3 8.13 11.39 1.24
N GLU A 4 9.37 10.97 1.55
CA GLU A 4 9.79 9.55 1.52
C GLU A 4 9.51 8.85 2.85
N GLU A 5 9.79 9.52 3.97
CA GLU A 5 9.31 9.10 5.30
C GLU A 5 7.78 9.11 5.35
N GLY A 6 7.13 10.06 4.67
CA GLY A 6 5.68 10.15 4.61
C GLY A 6 5.00 8.88 4.09
N ILE A 7 5.50 8.26 3.01
CA ILE A 7 4.87 7.04 2.49
C ILE A 7 5.14 5.85 3.41
N GLY A 8 6.33 5.74 4.01
CA GLY A 8 6.64 4.65 4.94
C GLY A 8 5.73 4.66 6.17
N LEU A 9 5.47 5.85 6.71
CA LEU A 9 4.52 6.05 7.82
C LEU A 9 3.09 5.68 7.42
N ILE A 10 2.65 6.05 6.21
CA ILE A 10 1.31 5.71 5.71
C ILE A 10 1.18 4.20 5.48
N LEU A 11 2.20 3.55 4.90
CA LEU A 11 2.23 2.10 4.71
C LEU A 11 2.12 1.38 6.06
N ALA A 12 2.94 1.76 7.04
CA ALA A 12 2.90 1.16 8.38
C ALA A 12 1.51 1.29 9.02
N ARG A 13 0.88 2.45 8.88
CA ARG A 13 -0.50 2.67 9.36
C ARG A 13 -1.52 1.82 8.61
N ALA A 14 -1.39 1.64 7.30
CA ALA A 14 -2.28 0.79 6.52
C ALA A 14 -2.19 -0.67 6.97
N THR A 15 -0.97 -1.19 7.15
CA THR A 15 -0.72 -2.53 7.69
C THR A 15 -1.27 -2.69 9.12
N GLU A 16 -1.06 -1.70 9.98
CA GLU A 16 -1.64 -1.71 11.34
C GLU A 16 -3.17 -1.82 11.31
N LEU A 17 -3.83 -1.02 10.45
CA LEU A 17 -5.29 -1.07 10.30
C LEU A 17 -5.76 -2.42 9.75
N ARG A 18 -5.05 -2.98 8.76
CA ARG A 18 -5.39 -4.29 8.19
C ARG A 18 -5.33 -5.38 9.25
N LEU A 19 -4.29 -5.39 10.08
CA LEU A 19 -4.16 -6.33 11.19
C LEU A 19 -5.28 -6.17 12.22
N LYS A 20 -5.64 -4.94 12.60
CA LYS A 20 -6.78 -4.70 13.50
C LYS A 20 -8.10 -5.21 12.92
N ILE A 21 -8.33 -5.05 11.62
CA ILE A 21 -9.53 -5.58 10.96
C ILE A 21 -9.49 -7.11 10.92
N SER A 22 -8.33 -7.73 10.67
CA SER A 22 -8.16 -9.18 10.78
C SER A 22 -8.51 -9.69 12.18
N ASP A 23 -8.00 -9.04 13.23
CA ASP A 23 -8.32 -9.40 14.61
C ASP A 23 -9.84 -9.28 14.89
N CYS A 24 -10.49 -8.23 14.38
CA CYS A 24 -11.94 -8.07 14.50
C CYS A 24 -12.70 -9.24 13.85
N ILE A 25 -12.29 -9.67 12.65
CA ILE A 25 -12.90 -10.82 11.93
C ILE A 25 -12.71 -12.12 12.72
N ASP A 26 -11.54 -12.34 13.31
CA ASP A 26 -11.27 -13.54 14.10
C ASP A 26 -12.10 -13.56 15.39
N THR A 27 -12.23 -12.39 16.05
CA THR A 27 -13.07 -12.27 17.27
C THR A 27 -14.56 -12.44 16.99
N SER A 28 -15.08 -11.96 15.85
CA SER A 28 -16.47 -12.18 15.47
C SER A 28 -16.74 -13.64 15.10
N SER A 29 -15.78 -14.33 14.47
CA SER A 29 -15.87 -15.76 14.15
C SER A 29 -15.89 -16.66 15.40
N THR A 30 -15.13 -16.29 16.44
CA THR A 30 -15.01 -17.10 17.67
C THR A 30 -16.23 -16.98 18.59
N ALA A 31 -16.91 -15.83 18.61
CA ALA A 31 -18.10 -15.59 19.42
C ALA A 31 -19.31 -16.47 19.00
N VAL A 32 -19.30 -17.03 17.79
CA VAL A 32 -20.39 -17.86 17.25
C VAL A 32 -20.27 -19.34 17.68
N SER A 33 -19.07 -19.81 18.08
CA SER A 33 -18.87 -21.24 18.40
C SER A 33 -19.13 -21.62 19.87
N ASP A 34 -19.32 -20.66 20.79
CA ASP A 34 -19.33 -20.93 22.24
C ASP A 34 -20.71 -21.31 22.82
N TYR A 35 -21.76 -21.37 21.99
CA TYR A 35 -23.11 -21.82 22.41
C TYR A 35 -23.33 -23.35 22.26
N GLY A 36 -22.28 -24.11 21.95
CA GLY A 36 -22.41 -25.48 21.43
C GLY A 36 -21.77 -26.60 22.26
N HIS A 37 -21.54 -26.47 23.57
CA HIS A 37 -21.18 -27.64 24.36
C HIS A 37 -21.54 -27.57 25.86
N CYS A 38 -22.70 -28.11 26.21
CA CYS A 38 -22.90 -28.71 27.52
C CYS A 38 -23.43 -30.14 27.35
N GLY A 39 -22.56 -31.10 27.67
CA GLY A 39 -22.85 -32.53 27.63
C GLY A 39 -23.82 -33.01 28.72
N GLY A 40 -24.27 -34.25 28.57
CA GLY A 40 -25.01 -34.96 29.60
C GLY A 40 -25.60 -36.27 29.10
N SER A 41 -24.89 -37.38 29.32
CA SER A 41 -25.40 -38.74 29.20
C SER A 41 -26.60 -39.00 30.12
N LYS A 42 -27.60 -39.77 29.65
CA LYS A 42 -28.08 -41.04 30.26
C LYS A 42 -29.41 -41.54 29.66
N ASP A 43 -29.36 -42.80 29.24
CA ASP A 43 -30.34 -43.90 29.30
C ASP A 43 -31.83 -43.62 29.59
N GLY A 44 -32.70 -44.28 28.80
CA GLY A 44 -33.94 -44.85 29.34
C GLY A 44 -35.19 -44.85 28.44
N SER A 45 -35.44 -46.02 27.84
CA SER A 45 -36.76 -46.64 27.59
C SER A 45 -37.76 -46.09 26.54
N SER A 46 -38.23 -47.06 25.74
CA SER A 46 -39.28 -47.08 24.70
C SER A 46 -40.67 -47.40 25.32
N PRO A 47 -41.76 -47.66 24.57
CA PRO A 47 -42.55 -46.81 23.64
C PRO A 47 -44.07 -46.80 23.97
N GLU A 48 -44.87 -45.86 23.43
CA GLU A 48 -46.27 -46.17 23.06
C GLU A 48 -46.92 -45.13 22.11
N GLU A 49 -47.81 -45.62 21.26
CA GLU A 49 -48.48 -44.93 20.16
C GLU A 49 -49.64 -44.02 20.60
N ALA A 50 -49.97 -42.97 19.81
CA ALA A 50 -51.26 -42.84 19.10
C ALA A 50 -51.49 -41.45 18.47
N LYS A 51 -52.30 -41.47 17.42
CA LYS A 51 -52.60 -40.45 16.39
C LYS A 51 -53.40 -39.21 16.87
N LYS A 52 -53.08 -38.10 16.19
CA LYS A 52 -53.93 -37.00 15.64
C LYS A 52 -54.79 -36.15 16.59
N ASP A 53 -54.50 -34.85 16.65
CA ASP A 53 -55.52 -33.80 16.45
C ASP A 53 -54.88 -32.43 16.10
N GLU A 54 -55.72 -31.54 15.56
CA GLU A 54 -55.46 -30.30 14.83
C GLU A 54 -54.91 -29.09 15.64
N PHE A 55 -54.47 -28.08 14.88
CA PHE A 55 -54.62 -26.63 15.14
C PHE A 55 -53.42 -25.80 15.65
N LEU A 56 -53.01 -24.86 14.78
CA LEU A 56 -52.26 -23.59 14.93
C LEU A 56 -50.96 -23.53 15.73
N GLY A 57 -49.93 -22.95 15.11
CA GLY A 57 -48.86 -22.30 15.85
C GLY A 57 -47.70 -21.84 14.98
N ASN A 58 -47.67 -20.54 14.72
CA ASN A 58 -46.56 -19.73 14.21
C ASN A 58 -45.15 -20.32 14.43
N GLN A 59 -44.34 -20.30 13.38
CA GLN A 59 -42.90 -20.06 13.53
C GLN A 59 -42.39 -19.19 12.37
N GLU A 60 -43.00 -18.01 12.20
CA GLU A 60 -42.25 -16.85 11.73
C GLU A 60 -41.50 -16.31 12.93
N LYS A 61 -40.18 -16.52 12.97
CA LYS A 61 -39.14 -15.73 13.64
C LYS A 61 -37.92 -16.62 13.83
N ASP A 62 -36.93 -16.42 12.96
CA ASP A 62 -35.49 -16.56 13.25
C ASP A 62 -34.60 -16.43 12.01
N SER A 63 -35.15 -16.05 10.85
CA SER A 63 -34.33 -15.85 9.64
C SER A 63 -33.70 -14.46 9.51
N ASP A 64 -33.97 -13.53 10.44
CA ASP A 64 -33.53 -12.12 10.36
C ASP A 64 -32.25 -11.81 11.16
N ALA A 65 -31.84 -12.69 12.09
CA ALA A 65 -30.63 -12.47 12.90
C ALA A 65 -29.36 -12.99 12.23
N ILE A 66 -29.50 -14.02 11.38
CA ILE A 66 -28.37 -14.72 10.75
C ILE A 66 -27.78 -13.93 9.57
N SER A 67 -28.59 -13.13 8.87
CA SER A 67 -28.12 -12.34 7.71
C SER A 67 -27.30 -11.11 8.10
N SER A 68 -27.59 -10.49 9.25
CA SER A 68 -26.91 -9.26 9.66
C SER A 68 -25.43 -9.50 10.03
N ASP A 69 -25.14 -10.60 10.73
CA ASP A 69 -23.79 -10.93 11.17
C ASP A 69 -22.92 -11.44 10.00
N GLU A 70 -23.52 -12.17 9.05
CA GLU A 70 -22.85 -12.61 7.82
C GLU A 70 -22.55 -11.42 6.89
N GLU A 71 -23.50 -10.49 6.73
CA GLU A 71 -23.28 -9.24 6.01
C GLU A 71 -22.18 -8.37 6.64
N GLU A 72 -22.07 -8.34 7.96
CA GLU A 72 -21.00 -7.62 8.66
C GLU A 72 -19.63 -8.27 8.42
N ALA A 73 -19.55 -9.60 8.49
CA ALA A 73 -18.33 -10.35 8.20
C ALA A 73 -17.85 -10.12 6.76
N GLU A 74 -18.76 -10.13 5.78
CA GLU A 74 -18.44 -9.83 4.38
C GLU A 74 -17.90 -8.40 4.20
N ARG A 75 -18.53 -7.40 4.86
CA ARG A 75 -18.07 -6.01 4.82
C ARG A 75 -16.67 -5.86 5.41
N LEU A 76 -16.36 -6.53 6.51
CA LEU A 76 -15.03 -6.51 7.13
C LEU A 76 -13.98 -7.16 6.22
N LEU A 77 -14.31 -8.27 5.54
CA LEU A 77 -13.44 -8.88 4.55
C LEU A 77 -13.17 -7.93 3.37
N CYS A 78 -14.20 -7.27 2.85
CA CYS A 78 -14.01 -6.25 1.80
C CYS A 78 -13.11 -5.10 2.25
N ILE A 79 -13.24 -4.62 3.49
CA ILE A 79 -12.37 -3.57 4.05
C ILE A 79 -10.92 -4.05 4.15
N ARG A 80 -10.69 -5.28 4.64
CA ARG A 80 -9.36 -5.89 4.72
C ARG A 80 -8.70 -5.97 3.34
N ASP A 81 -9.43 -6.46 2.34
CA ASP A 81 -8.91 -6.62 0.97
C ASP A 81 -8.59 -5.26 0.33
N ALA A 82 -9.41 -4.23 0.61
CA ALA A 82 -9.15 -2.87 0.18
C ALA A 82 -7.87 -2.29 0.84
N LEU A 83 -7.64 -2.57 2.12
CA LEU A 83 -6.41 -2.17 2.83
C LEU A 83 -5.18 -2.89 2.26
N GLU A 84 -5.27 -4.18 1.96
CA GLU A 84 -4.18 -4.94 1.32
C GLU A 84 -3.84 -4.41 -0.08
N SER A 85 -4.86 -4.05 -0.87
CA SER A 85 -4.66 -3.38 -2.15
C SER A 85 -3.94 -2.04 -1.98
N LEU A 86 -4.33 -1.24 -0.99
CA LEU A 86 -3.68 0.03 -0.68
C LEU A 86 -2.22 -0.15 -0.26
N GLU A 87 -1.91 -1.13 0.60
CA GLU A 87 -0.55 -1.47 1.01
C GLU A 87 0.32 -1.82 -0.21
N SER A 88 -0.21 -2.65 -1.11
CA SER A 88 0.48 -3.04 -2.34
C SER A 88 0.80 -1.84 -3.23
N GLN A 89 -0.15 -0.90 -3.38
CA GLN A 89 0.04 0.33 -4.15
C GLN A 89 1.07 1.27 -3.51
N LEU A 90 1.03 1.44 -2.19
CA LEU A 90 1.98 2.26 -1.44
C LEU A 90 3.40 1.70 -1.55
N ALA A 91 3.57 0.38 -1.40
CA ALA A 91 4.84 -0.29 -1.58
C ALA A 91 5.38 -0.14 -3.01
N ALA A 92 4.51 -0.30 -4.02
CA ALA A 92 4.89 -0.08 -5.42
C ALA A 92 5.36 1.37 -5.67
N LEU A 93 4.69 2.35 -5.08
CA LEU A 93 5.08 3.76 -5.18
C LEU A 93 6.43 4.04 -4.52
N GLN A 94 6.70 3.46 -3.34
CA GLN A 94 8.01 3.60 -2.68
C GLN A 94 9.13 3.02 -3.54
N ASN A 95 8.94 1.80 -4.04
CA ASN A 95 9.91 1.14 -4.92
C ASN A 95 10.21 1.98 -6.17
N LEU A 96 9.17 2.56 -6.79
CA LEU A 96 9.34 3.43 -7.95
C LEU A 96 10.18 4.66 -7.62
N ARG A 97 9.90 5.33 -6.49
CA ARG A 97 10.66 6.51 -6.07
C ARG A 97 12.13 6.19 -5.81
N GLN A 98 12.41 5.12 -5.07
CA GLN A 98 13.77 4.68 -4.81
C GLN A 98 14.51 4.35 -6.10
N ARG A 99 13.85 3.67 -7.04
CA ARG A 99 14.42 3.38 -8.36
C ARG A 99 14.75 4.66 -9.13
N GLN A 100 13.83 5.61 -9.19
CA GLN A 100 14.06 6.89 -9.88
C GLN A 100 15.20 7.69 -9.26
N GLN A 101 15.30 7.71 -7.92
CA GLN A 101 16.41 8.35 -7.23
C GLN A 101 17.74 7.67 -7.56
N TYR A 102 17.79 6.34 -7.55
CA TYR A 102 18.98 5.59 -7.92
C TYR A 102 19.38 5.85 -9.38
N GLU A 103 18.45 5.71 -10.33
CA GLU A 103 18.70 5.98 -11.75
C GLU A 103 19.18 7.41 -11.99
N LYS A 104 18.59 8.40 -11.29
CA LYS A 104 19.05 9.78 -11.31
C LYS A 104 20.49 9.89 -10.81
N GLN A 105 20.82 9.29 -9.66
CA GLN A 105 22.17 9.34 -9.10
C GLN A 105 23.20 8.70 -10.04
N VAL A 106 22.86 7.57 -10.65
CA VAL A 106 23.69 6.92 -11.66
C VAL A 106 23.95 7.86 -12.84
N ALA A 107 22.90 8.41 -13.45
CA ALA A 107 23.03 9.34 -14.58
C ALA A 107 23.88 10.57 -14.23
N LEU A 108 23.66 11.17 -13.06
CA LEU A 108 24.47 12.31 -12.58
C LEU A 108 25.94 11.94 -12.43
N SER A 109 26.24 10.75 -11.88
CA SER A 109 27.61 10.29 -11.73
C SER A 109 28.31 10.04 -13.07
N GLU A 110 27.59 9.52 -14.07
CA GLU A 110 28.09 9.28 -15.42
C GLU A 110 28.37 10.59 -16.16
N ILE A 111 27.49 11.59 -16.02
CA ILE A 111 27.69 12.95 -16.52
C ILE A 111 28.94 13.56 -15.89
N ASP A 112 29.06 13.49 -14.57
CA ASP A 112 30.20 14.05 -13.84
C ASP A 112 31.53 13.36 -14.22
N TYR A 113 31.51 12.04 -14.39
CA TYR A 113 32.67 11.29 -14.88
C TYR A 113 33.07 11.73 -16.29
N SER A 114 32.11 11.77 -17.21
CA SER A 114 32.34 12.18 -18.61
C SER A 114 32.87 13.60 -18.71
N ARG A 115 32.34 14.51 -17.88
CA ARG A 115 32.79 15.90 -17.74
C ARG A 115 34.24 15.98 -17.25
N LYS A 116 34.61 15.22 -16.21
CA LYS A 116 36.00 15.16 -15.71
C LYS A 116 36.97 14.63 -16.77
N MET A 117 36.60 13.54 -17.44
CA MET A 117 37.39 12.96 -18.53
C MET A 117 37.58 13.93 -19.70
N LEU A 118 36.54 14.70 -20.05
CA LEU A 118 36.63 15.73 -21.08
C LEU A 118 37.61 16.84 -20.67
N LEU A 119 37.53 17.34 -19.44
CA LEU A 119 38.47 18.33 -18.93
C LEU A 119 39.92 17.84 -18.94
N GLU A 120 40.16 16.58 -18.57
CA GLU A 120 41.50 15.98 -18.63
C GLU A 120 42.03 15.96 -20.07
N LYS A 121 41.23 15.46 -21.02
CA LYS A 121 41.59 15.45 -22.44
C LYS A 121 41.86 16.85 -23.01
N LEU A 122 41.07 17.85 -22.60
CA LEU A 122 41.25 19.24 -23.01
C LEU A 122 42.56 19.83 -22.47
N LYS A 123 42.95 19.49 -21.23
CA LYS A 123 44.21 19.90 -20.62
C LYS A 123 45.43 19.23 -21.27
N ASP A 124 45.29 17.96 -21.64
CA ASP A 124 46.38 17.18 -22.24
C ASP A 124 46.60 17.49 -23.72
N TYR A 125 45.71 18.26 -24.35
CA TYR A 125 45.83 18.65 -25.74
C TYR A 125 46.99 19.62 -25.97
N LYS A 126 48.03 19.15 -26.68
CA LYS A 126 49.25 19.93 -27.01
C LYS A 126 49.25 20.55 -28.42
N GLY A 127 48.12 20.53 -29.11
CA GLY A 127 48.00 21.02 -30.48
C GLY A 127 47.80 22.54 -30.54
N LYS A 128 47.28 23.01 -31.68
CA LYS A 128 46.99 24.43 -31.89
C LYS A 128 45.84 24.87 -31.00
N GLU A 129 45.95 26.04 -30.39
CA GLU A 129 44.85 26.61 -29.63
C GLU A 129 43.68 26.98 -30.57
N PHE A 130 42.51 26.43 -30.28
CA PHE A 130 41.25 26.75 -30.94
C PHE A 130 40.30 27.38 -29.93
N GLU A 131 39.57 28.41 -30.35
CA GLU A 131 38.58 29.07 -29.51
C GLU A 131 37.52 28.08 -28.98
N VAL A 132 37.09 27.13 -29.81
CA VAL A 132 36.15 26.07 -29.42
C VAL A 132 36.68 25.18 -28.29
N LEU A 133 38.00 24.98 -28.17
CA LEU A 133 38.58 24.21 -27.07
C LEU A 133 38.57 25.02 -25.76
N ARG A 134 38.73 26.34 -25.85
CA ARG A 134 38.60 27.26 -24.71
C ARG A 134 37.15 27.33 -24.22
N GLU A 135 36.20 27.39 -25.14
CA GLU A 135 34.76 27.34 -24.83
C GLU A 135 34.40 26.01 -24.17
N ALA A 136 34.81 24.88 -24.75
CA ALA A 136 34.56 23.56 -24.18
C ALA A 136 35.17 23.40 -22.78
N SER A 137 36.36 23.95 -22.55
CA SER A 137 37.01 23.94 -21.22
C SER A 137 36.24 24.77 -20.20
N THR A 138 35.68 25.90 -20.63
CA THR A 138 34.85 26.78 -19.78
C THR A 138 33.54 26.08 -19.44
N PHE A 139 32.83 25.56 -20.44
CA PHE A 139 31.59 24.81 -20.30
C PHE A 139 31.75 23.59 -19.38
N ALA A 140 32.76 22.75 -19.65
CA ALA A 140 33.02 21.57 -18.82
C ALA A 140 33.57 21.94 -17.43
N GLY A 141 34.06 23.17 -17.23
CA GLY A 141 34.56 23.70 -15.95
C GLY A 141 33.46 24.25 -15.04
N GLU A 142 32.35 24.72 -15.61
CA GLU A 142 31.17 25.21 -14.89
C GLU A 142 30.47 24.05 -14.16
N ARG A 143 30.28 24.18 -12.84
CA ARG A 143 29.56 23.18 -12.04
C ARG A 143 28.10 23.59 -11.94
N VAL A 144 27.19 22.70 -12.32
CA VAL A 144 25.76 22.87 -12.06
C VAL A 144 25.48 22.24 -10.69
N ASP A 145 24.96 23.05 -9.77
CA ASP A 145 24.49 22.54 -8.47
C ASP A 145 23.14 21.84 -8.67
N TYR A 146 23.19 20.53 -8.93
CA TYR A 146 22.01 19.69 -9.21
C TYR A 146 21.01 19.57 -8.03
N GLU A 147 21.37 20.11 -6.86
CA GLU A 147 20.53 20.20 -5.67
C GLU A 147 19.45 21.29 -5.79
N ASN A 148 19.69 22.36 -6.55
CA ASN A 148 18.77 23.50 -6.66
C ASN A 148 17.81 23.40 -7.86
N ASP A 149 18.19 22.68 -8.92
CA ASP A 149 17.31 22.38 -10.06
C ASP A 149 16.23 21.31 -9.74
N LEU A 150 16.25 20.78 -8.52
CA LEU A 150 15.21 19.92 -7.94
C LEU A 150 13.96 20.68 -7.52
N LEU A 151 13.95 22.02 -7.62
CA LEU A 151 12.70 22.77 -7.63
C LEU A 151 11.98 22.44 -8.95
N LEU A 152 11.40 21.24 -9.02
CA LEU A 152 10.33 20.93 -9.94
C LEU A 152 9.39 22.14 -9.90
N PRO A 153 9.05 22.77 -11.05
CA PRO A 153 8.02 23.78 -11.05
C PRO A 153 6.83 23.16 -10.32
N PRO A 154 6.15 23.90 -9.42
CA PRO A 154 5.12 23.34 -8.58
C PRO A 154 4.10 22.68 -9.48
N TYR A 155 4.11 21.34 -9.55
CA TYR A 155 3.03 20.61 -10.18
C TYR A 155 1.82 21.00 -9.36
N HIS A 156 0.95 21.76 -10.01
CA HIS A 156 -0.31 22.27 -9.50
C HIS A 156 -1.03 21.10 -8.80
N ARG A 157 -0.91 21.08 -7.48
CA ARG A 157 -1.85 20.35 -6.64
C ARG A 157 -3.18 21.06 -6.83
N SER A 158 -4.21 20.26 -7.05
CA SER A 158 -5.63 20.62 -7.01
C SER A 158 -6.25 21.10 -8.33
N ILE A 159 -6.79 20.15 -9.09
CA ILE A 159 -8.22 20.20 -9.43
C ILE A 159 -8.85 18.87 -9.00
N ARG A 160 -9.00 18.68 -7.69
CA ARG A 160 -10.21 18.05 -7.16
C ARG A 160 -11.06 19.19 -6.62
N SER A 161 -11.94 19.72 -7.46
CA SER A 161 -13.13 20.39 -7.00
C SER A 161 -14.21 20.29 -8.08
N LEU A 162 -15.23 19.50 -7.73
CA LEU A 162 -16.64 19.68 -8.10
C LEU A 162 -17.03 19.58 -9.58
N MET A 163 -17.44 18.37 -9.99
CA MET A 163 -18.85 18.03 -10.22
C MET A 163 -19.02 16.53 -10.43
#